data_AF-E2A9V5-F1
#
_entry.id   AF-E2A9V5-F1
#
_cell.length_a   1.000
_cell.length_b   1.000
_cell.length_c   1.000
_cell.angle_alpha   90.00
_cell.angle_beta   90.00
_cell.angle_gamma   90.00
#
_symmetry.space_group_name_H-M   'P 1'
#
loop_
_entity.id
_entity.type
_entity.pdbx_description
1 polymer ?
#
loop_
_entity_poly.entity_id
_entity_poly.type
_entity_poly.pdbx_seq_one_letter_code
_entity_poly.pdbx_strand_id
1 'polypeptide(L)' 'FWAEATATVAYVRNRMVHATLKDGVPEGIWNGRLPSVKHLKAYGCLAYAHLPYQGRGKLEPRAR' A
#
# COMPACT_ATOMS: atom_id res chain seq x y z
N PHE A 1 6.69 -8.67 8.33
CA PHE A 1 6.09 -9.23 7.11
C PHE A 1 4.59 -9.46 7.20
N TRP A 2 4.07 -10.44 7.95
CA TRP A 2 2.62 -10.72 7.97
C TRP A 2 1.75 -9.55 8.44
N ALA A 3 2.16 -8.82 9.49
CA ALA A 3 1.43 -7.65 9.97
C ALA A 3 1.36 -6.51 8.93
N GLU A 4 2.45 -6.29 8.19
CA GLU A 4 2.48 -5.28 7.12
C GLU A 4 1.64 -5.73 5.91
N ALA A 5 1.67 -7.03 5.59
CA ALA A 5 0.87 -7.61 4.53
C ALA A 5 -0.63 -7.48 4.84
N THR A 6 -1.07 -7.84 6.04
CA THR A 6 -2.48 -7.71 6.45
C THR A 6 -2.93 -6.26 6.52
N ALA A 7 -2.09 -5.36 7.04
CA ALA A 7 -2.36 -3.92 7.03
C ALA A 7 -2.51 -3.37 5.60
N THR A 8 -1.65 -3.79 4.67
CA THR A 8 -1.71 -3.39 3.26
C THR A 8 -2.98 -3.90 2.58
N VAL A 9 -3.39 -5.16 2.85
CA VAL A 9 -4.63 -5.71 2.32
C VAL A 9 -5.85 -4.92 2.80
N ALA A 10 -5.92 -4.63 4.10
CA ALA A 10 -7.00 -3.81 4.66
C ALA A 10 -7.02 -2.39 4.07
N TYR A 11 -5.84 -1.77 3.94
CA TYR A 11 -5.68 -0.43 3.36
C TYR A 11 -6.23 -0.33 1.94
N VAL A 12 -5.85 -1.29 1.09
CA VAL A 12 -6.28 -1.37 -0.31
C VAL A 12 -7.77 -1.68 -0.39
N ARG A 13 -8.25 -2.66 0.40
CA ARG A 13 -9.66 -3.08 0.39
C ARG A 13 -10.61 -1.94 0.75
N ASN A 14 -10.24 -1.08 1.69
CA ASN A 14 -11.05 0.07 2.10
C ASN A 14 -11.12 1.20 1.05
N ARG A 15 -10.22 1.20 0.07
CA ARG A 15 -10.14 2.19 -1.01
C ARG A 15 -10.69 1.68 -2.35
N MET A 16 -11.10 0.42 -2.40
CA MET A 16 -11.75 -0.18 -3.56
C MET A 16 -13.27 0.00 -3.49
N VAL A 17 -13.91 -0.03 -4.65
CA VAL A 17 -15.37 -0.12 -4.74
C VAL A 17 -15.84 -1.42 -4.11
N HIS A 18 -16.97 -1.38 -3.40
CA HIS A 18 -17.54 -2.54 -2.73
C HIS A 18 -18.99 -2.74 -3.17
N ALA A 19 -19.30 -3.91 -3.75
CA ALA A 19 -20.61 -4.21 -4.31
C ALA A 19 -21.76 -4.08 -3.28
N THR A 20 -21.52 -4.50 -2.03
CA THR A 20 -22.53 -4.38 -0.95
C THR A 20 -22.81 -2.93 -0.54
N LEU A 21 -21.93 -1.99 -0.93
CA LEU A 21 -22.08 -0.55 -0.68
C LEU A 21 -22.61 0.18 -1.92
N LYS A 22 -23.33 -0.51 -2.82
CA LYS A 22 -23.83 0.04 -4.10
C LYS A 22 -22.69 0.68 -4.91
N ASP A 23 -21.59 -0.06 -5.03
CA ASP A 23 -20.35 0.39 -5.67
C ASP A 23 -19.65 1.59 -5.01
N GLY A 24 -20.03 1.90 -3.76
CA GLY A 24 -19.36 2.90 -2.94
C GLY A 24 -17.99 2.44 -2.43
N VAL A 25 -17.13 3.41 -2.14
CA VAL A 25 -15.80 3.19 -1.53
C VAL A 25 -15.91 3.29 -0.01
N PRO A 26 -15.58 2.24 0.77
CA PRO A 26 -15.76 2.21 2.22
C PRO A 26 -15.14 3.42 2.93
N GLU A 27 -13.87 3.73 2.65
CA GLU A 27 -13.18 4.86 3.26
C GLU A 27 -13.78 6.21 2.84
N GLY A 28 -14.31 6.29 1.62
CA GLY A 28 -14.97 7.49 1.12
C GLY A 28 -16.30 7.75 1.80
N ILE A 29 -17.07 6.70 2.07
CA ILE A 29 -18.33 6.77 2.81
C ILE A 29 -18.04 7.14 4.27
N TRP A 30 -17.05 6.51 4.90
CA TRP A 30 -16.70 6.76 6.29
C TRP A 30 -16.23 8.20 6.53
N ASN A 31 -15.35 8.72 5.67
CA ASN A 31 -14.77 10.06 5.83
C ASN A 31 -15.55 11.16 5.09
N GLY A 32 -16.61 10.82 4.35
CA GLY A 32 -17.37 11.76 3.51
C GLY A 32 -16.58 12.32 2.32
N ARG A 33 -15.41 11.77 2.00
CA ARG A 33 -14.53 12.23 0.91
C ARG A 33 -13.85 11.07 0.20
N LEU A 34 -13.88 11.07 -1.13
CA LEU A 34 -13.21 10.04 -1.92
C LEU A 34 -11.69 10.02 -1.65
N PRO A 35 -11.12 8.85 -1.31
CA PRO A 35 -9.70 8.75 -1.01
C PRO A 35 -8.85 8.79 -2.27
N SER A 36 -7.64 9.35 -2.14
CA SER A 36 -6.66 9.35 -3.23
C SER A 36 -5.89 8.03 -3.27
N VAL A 37 -5.85 7.40 -4.44
CA VAL A 37 -5.06 6.18 -4.71
C VAL A 37 -3.80 6.46 -5.53
N LYS A 38 -3.45 7.73 -5.80
CA LYS A 38 -2.31 8.12 -6.65
C LYS A 38 -0.95 7.60 -6.18
N HIS A 39 -0.82 7.28 -4.90
CA HIS A 39 0.40 6.77 -4.30
C HIS A 39 0.54 5.25 -4.48
N LEU A 40 -0.56 4.53 -4.76
CA LEU A 40 -0.51 3.11 -5.08
C LEU A 40 0.13 2.91 -6.45
N LYS A 41 0.85 1.80 -6.58
CA LYS A 41 1.47 1.38 -7.84
C LYS A 41 0.80 0.11 -8.34
N ALA A 42 0.71 -0.03 -9.67
CA ALA A 42 0.21 -1.24 -10.29
C ALA A 42 1.13 -2.43 -9.99
N TYR A 43 0.56 -3.64 -10.00
CA TYR A 43 1.35 -4.86 -9.93
C TYR A 43 2.35 -4.89 -11.11
N GLY A 44 3.60 -5.25 -10.82
CA GLY A 44 4.69 -5.23 -11.81
C GLY A 44 5.39 -3.88 -11.99
N CYS A 45 5.06 -2.85 -11.19
CA CYS A 45 5.85 -1.63 -11.16
C CYS A 45 7.28 -1.89 -10.65
N LEU A 46 8.22 -1.01 -11.01
CA LEU A 46 9.53 -0.97 -10.40
C LEU A 46 9.38 -0.78 -8.88
N ALA A 47 9.86 -1.76 -8.11
CA ALA A 47 9.82 -1.76 -6.66
C ALA A 47 11.21 -2.10 -6.11
N TYR A 48 11.59 -1.40 -5.03
CA TYR A 48 12.88 -1.52 -4.39
C TYR A 48 12.74 -2.31 -3.10
N ALA A 49 13.54 -3.36 -2.91
CA ALA A 49 13.56 -4.11 -1.65
C ALA A 49 14.43 -3.40 -0.61
N HIS A 50 13.91 -3.26 0.62
CA HIS A 50 14.70 -2.78 1.74
C HIS A 50 15.58 -3.93 2.27
N LEU A 51 16.88 -3.87 2.00
CA LEU A 51 17.84 -4.87 2.49
C LEU A 51 18.13 -4.67 4.00
N PRO A 52 18.48 -5.71 4.76
CA PRO A 52 18.90 -5.54 6.15
C PRO A 52 20.25 -4.80 6.26
N TYR A 53 20.55 -4.23 7.44
CA TYR A 53 21.78 -3.46 7.68
C TYR A 53 22.99 -4.33 8.00
N GLN A 54 22.78 -5.58 8.45
CA GLN A 54 23.79 -6.46 9.09
C GLN A 54 24.94 -6.95 8.19
N GLY A 55 25.16 -6.35 7.03
CA GLY A 55 26.29 -6.66 6.14
C GLY A 55 26.64 -5.53 5.17
N ARG A 56 26.28 -4.28 5.49
CA ARG A 56 26.45 -3.13 4.58
C ARG A 56 27.52 -2.13 5.04
N GLY A 57 28.24 -1.58 4.06
CA GLY A 57 29.18 -0.46 4.26
C GLY A 57 28.47 0.89 4.45
N LYS A 58 29.12 1.85 5.12
CA LYS A 58 28.54 3.17 5.49
C LYS A 58 27.94 3.98 4.32
N LEU A 59 28.39 3.72 3.09
CA LEU A 59 28.00 4.44 1.87
C LEU A 59 27.27 3.57 0.83
N GLU A 60 26.86 2.35 1.19
CA GLU A 60 26.16 1.50 0.22
C GLU A 60 24.70 1.92 0.02
N PRO A 61 24.18 1.84 -1.21
CA PRO A 61 22.79 2.22 -1.52
C PRO A 61 21.80 1.39 -0.71
N ARG A 62 20.79 2.07 -0.15
CA ARG A 62 19.81 1.47 0.77
C ARG A 62 18.72 0.66 0.06
N ALA A 63 18.48 0.97 -1.21
CA ALA A 63 17.50 0.39 -2.11
C ALA A 63 18.14 0.17 -3.49
N ARG A 64 17.76 -0.90 -4.20
CA ARG A 64 18.27 -1.24 -5.53
C ARG A 64 17.14 -1.49 -6.52
#